data_AF-A0AAV9JVQ6-F1
#
_entry.id   AF-A0AAV9JVQ6-F1
#
_cell.length_a   1.000
_cell.length_b   1.000
_cell.length_c   1.000
_cell.angle_alpha   90.00
_cell.angle_beta   90.00
_cell.angle_gamma   90.00
#
_symmetry.space_group_name_H-M   'P 1'
#
loop_
_entity.id
_entity.type
_entity.pdbx_description
1 polymer ?
#
loop_
_entity_poly.entity_id
_entity_poly.type
_entity_poly.pdbx_seq_one_letter_code
_entity_poly.pdbx_strand_id
1 'polypeptide(L)'
;MATDLCFPILKYSHATGVRSDNTIPWTHLQAQTLFAIIKGTDTHHPDGRLHPDGKLDMRIVHGTSVLETVDVANFIEAAIEARRGAERAGVTPQIEQLPIFGITKESLLALRYRLEDGQVSWNAHLPYGSTY
;
A
#
# COMPACT_ATOMS: atom_id res chain seq x y z
N MET A 1 -14.70 4.47 -16.75
CA MET A 1 -13.60 3.90 -17.56
C MET A 1 -12.72 3.12 -16.59
N ALA A 2 -12.47 1.82 -16.80
CA ALA A 2 -11.62 1.09 -15.87
C ALA A 2 -10.18 1.61 -16.01
N THR A 3 -9.68 2.29 -14.99
CA THR A 3 -8.30 2.80 -15.00
C THR A 3 -7.40 1.68 -14.52
N ASP A 4 -6.68 1.07 -15.47
CA ASP A 4 -5.64 0.09 -15.19
C ASP A 4 -4.28 0.80 -15.29
N LEU A 5 -3.67 1.07 -14.14
CA LEU A 5 -2.28 1.54 -14.07
C LEU A 5 -1.36 0.35 -13.85
N CYS A 6 -0.22 0.33 -14.55
CA CYS A 6 0.79 -0.70 -14.39
C CYS A 6 2.16 -0.05 -14.28
N PHE A 7 2.88 -0.36 -13.20
CA PHE A 7 4.19 0.22 -12.93
C PHE A 7 5.19 -0.89 -12.59
N PRO A 8 6.41 -0.88 -13.17
CA PRO A 8 7.47 -1.75 -12.69
C PRO A 8 7.84 -1.35 -11.26
N ILE A 9 8.08 -2.33 -10.40
CA ILE A 9 8.56 -2.09 -9.04
C ILE A 9 9.91 -2.76 -8.86
N LEU A 10 10.84 -2.08 -8.19
CA LEU A 10 12.20 -2.61 -8.02
C LEU A 10 12.29 -3.69 -6.94
N LYS A 11 11.42 -3.60 -5.94
CA LYS A 11 11.44 -4.46 -4.76
C LYS A 11 10.03 -4.60 -4.21
N TYR A 12 9.69 -5.83 -3.83
CA TYR A 12 8.52 -6.17 -3.05
C TYR A 12 8.97 -6.74 -1.72
N SER A 13 8.42 -6.24 -0.62
CA SER A 13 8.72 -6.73 0.73
C SER A 13 7.44 -6.97 1.50
N HIS A 14 7.32 -8.13 2.14
CA HIS A 14 6.21 -8.44 3.04
C HIS A 14 6.76 -8.92 4.38
N ALA A 15 6.08 -8.55 5.46
CA ALA A 15 6.37 -9.11 6.77
C ALA A 15 5.83 -10.54 6.82
N THR A 16 6.49 -11.41 7.58
CA THR A 16 6.03 -12.80 7.81
C THR A 16 5.46 -13.01 9.21
N GLY A 17 5.21 -11.92 9.94
CA GLY A 17 4.66 -11.91 11.29
C GLY A 17 5.45 -11.00 12.24
N VAL A 18 5.30 -11.25 13.54
CA VAL A 18 6.06 -10.60 14.61
C VAL A 18 6.75 -11.69 15.43
N ARG A 19 8.06 -11.58 15.63
CA ARG A 19 8.84 -12.52 16.45
C ARG A 19 8.65 -12.22 17.94
N SER A 20 9.02 -13.18 18.78
CA SER A 20 8.94 -13.06 20.25
C SER A 20 9.80 -11.94 20.84
N ASP A 21 10.81 -11.48 20.10
CA ASP A 21 11.66 -10.33 20.44
C ASP A 21 11.07 -8.98 19.94
N ASN A 22 9.82 -8.97 19.51
CA ASN A 22 9.11 -7.82 18.95
C ASN A 22 9.74 -7.27 17.64
N THR A 23 10.58 -8.06 16.97
CA THR A 23 11.09 -7.73 15.63
C THR A 23 10.15 -8.25 14.55
N ILE A 24 10.09 -7.53 13.42
CA ILE A 24 9.26 -7.89 12.26
C ILE A 24 10.17 -8.53 11.20
N PRO A 25 10.14 -9.86 11.00
CA PRO A 25 10.86 -10.51 9.90
C PRO A 25 10.28 -10.10 8.55
N TRP A 26 11.17 -9.77 7.61
CA TRP A 26 10.81 -9.37 6.25
C TRP A 26 11.31 -10.38 5.24
N THR A 27 10.43 -10.74 4.30
CA THR A 27 10.81 -11.40 3.06
C THR A 27 10.89 -10.36 1.96
N HIS A 28 12.03 -10.33 1.26
CA HIS A 28 12.29 -9.39 0.18
C HIS A 28 12.40 -10.12 -1.15
N LEU A 29 11.78 -9.56 -2.18
CA LEU A 29 11.86 -10.01 -3.56
C LEU A 29 12.26 -8.84 -4.45
N GLN A 30 13.28 -9.05 -5.27
CA GLN A 30 13.75 -8.10 -6.28
C GLN A 30 13.91 -8.86 -7.60
N ALA A 31 13.16 -8.44 -8.61
CA ALA A 31 13.20 -9.02 -9.95
C ALA A 31 12.78 -7.98 -10.98
N GLN A 32 13.28 -8.11 -12.21
CA GLN A 32 12.95 -7.21 -13.33
C GLN A 32 11.50 -7.37 -13.82
N THR A 33 10.87 -8.49 -13.47
CA THR A 33 9.50 -8.85 -13.84
C THR A 33 8.49 -8.58 -12.72
N LEU A 34 8.81 -7.68 -11.80
CA LEU A 34 7.92 -7.24 -10.75
C LEU A 34 7.12 -6.01 -11.18
N PHE A 35 5.81 -6.08 -11.00
CA PHE A 35 4.89 -5.00 -11.35
C PHE A 35 3.84 -4.78 -10.25
N ALA A 36 3.47 -3.53 -10.04
CA ALA A 36 2.26 -3.14 -9.32
C ALA A 36 1.19 -2.77 -10.35
N ILE A 37 0.04 -3.42 -10.26
CA ILE A 37 -1.12 -3.15 -11.12
C ILE A 37 -2.22 -2.58 -10.23
N ILE A 38 -2.66 -1.35 -10.52
CA ILE A 38 -3.79 -0.71 -9.85
C ILE A 38 -4.97 -0.73 -10.81
N LYS A 39 -6.06 -1.36 -10.39
CA LYS A 39 -7.30 -1.45 -11.16
C LYS A 39 -8.40 -0.71 -10.43
N GLY A 40 -8.87 0.38 -11.03
CA GLY A 40 -10.09 1.04 -10.62
C GLY A 40 -11.27 0.51 -11.41
N THR A 41 -12.23 -0.13 -10.76
CA THR A 41 -13.56 -0.38 -11.34
C THR A 41 -14.44 0.82 -11.06
N ASP A 42 -14.68 1.57 -12.12
CA ASP A 42 -15.42 2.81 -12.08
C ASP A 42 -16.92 2.51 -12.16
N THR A 43 -17.53 2.24 -11.01
CA THR A 43 -18.98 2.31 -10.86
C THR A 43 -19.28 3.69 -10.33
N HIS A 44 -19.57 4.64 -11.21
CA HIS A 44 -20.18 5.91 -10.81
C HIS A 44 -21.69 5.72 -10.70
N HIS A 45 -22.31 6.29 -9.67
CA HIS A 45 -23.75 6.54 -9.73
C HIS A 45 -24.06 7.56 -10.84
N PRO A 46 -25.28 7.57 -11.41
CA PRO A 46 -25.69 8.57 -12.40
C PRO A 46 -25.56 10.03 -11.93
N ASP A 47 -25.41 10.26 -10.63
CA ASP A 47 -25.21 11.57 -9.99
C ASP A 47 -23.73 11.98 -9.86
N GLY A 48 -22.80 11.17 -10.40
CA GLY A 48 -21.36 11.43 -10.39
C GLY A 48 -20.63 11.01 -9.10
N ARG A 49 -21.33 10.46 -8.09
CA ARG A 49 -20.68 9.92 -6.90
C ARG A 49 -20.03 8.57 -7.19
N LEU A 50 -18.94 8.26 -6.50
CA LEU A 50 -18.37 6.92 -6.50
C LEU A 50 -19.42 5.98 -5.89
N HIS A 51 -19.85 4.94 -6.63
CA HIS A 51 -20.75 3.93 -6.10
C HIS A 51 -20.02 3.19 -4.96
N PRO A 52 -20.71 2.74 -3.91
CA PRO A 52 -20.13 1.93 -2.83
C PRO A 52 -19.52 0.60 -3.32
N ASP A 53 -19.77 0.21 -4.57
CA ASP A 53 -19.16 -0.98 -5.20
C ASP A 53 -17.92 -0.64 -6.05
N GLY A 54 -17.48 0.63 -6.04
CA GLY A 54 -16.29 1.07 -6.74
C GLY A 54 -15.04 0.48 -6.09
N LYS A 55 -14.50 -0.59 -6.69
CA LYS A 55 -13.29 -1.25 -6.16
C LYS A 55 -12.05 -0.60 -6.73
N LEU A 56 -11.08 -0.35 -5.86
CA LEU A 56 -9.72 0.02 -6.22
C LEU A 56 -8.78 -1.06 -5.71
N ASP A 57 -8.40 -1.98 -6.58
CA ASP A 57 -7.52 -3.10 -6.23
C ASP A 57 -6.09 -2.81 -6.67
N MET A 58 -5.12 -3.02 -5.79
CA MET A 58 -3.71 -3.12 -6.16
C MET A 58 -3.27 -4.57 -6.14
N ARG A 59 -2.55 -5.00 -7.18
CA ARG A 59 -1.94 -6.32 -7.27
C ARG A 59 -0.45 -6.20 -7.44
N ILE A 60 0.29 -7.00 -6.66
CA ILE A 60 1.72 -7.19 -6.88
C ILE A 60 1.89 -8.46 -7.71
N VAL A 61 2.56 -8.35 -8.86
CA VAL A 61 2.73 -9.44 -9.83
C VAL A 61 4.20 -9.68 -10.08
N HIS A 62 4.60 -10.96 -10.11
CA HIS A 62 5.92 -11.41 -10.53
C HIS A 62 5.79 -12.34 -11.74
N GLY A 63 6.22 -11.86 -12.91
CA GLY A 63 5.98 -12.55 -14.18
C GLY A 63 4.48 -12.69 -14.46
N THR A 64 3.96 -13.91 -14.38
CA THR A 64 2.52 -14.22 -14.54
C THR A 64 1.79 -14.52 -13.24
N SER A 65 2.51 -14.51 -12.11
CA SER A 65 1.97 -14.89 -10.80
C SER A 65 1.59 -13.65 -9.98
N VAL A 66 0.37 -13.62 -9.46
CA VAL A 66 -0.05 -12.62 -8.47
C VAL A 66 0.52 -13.03 -7.11
N LEU A 67 1.35 -12.18 -6.53
CA LEU A 67 1.93 -12.37 -5.21
C LEU A 67 1.02 -11.84 -4.11
N GLU A 68 0.32 -10.74 -4.38
CA GLU A 68 -0.53 -10.07 -3.40
C GLU A 68 -1.67 -9.31 -4.10
N THR A 69 -2.82 -9.21 -3.44
CA THR A 69 -3.95 -8.37 -3.84
C THR A 69 -4.43 -7.59 -2.62
N VAL A 70 -4.62 -6.29 -2.81
CA VAL A 70 -4.92 -5.31 -1.77
C VAL A 70 -6.13 -4.52 -2.20
N ASP A 71 -7.17 -4.51 -1.38
CA ASP A 71 -8.29 -3.59 -1.54
C ASP A 71 -7.86 -2.21 -1.03
N VAL A 72 -7.35 -1.38 -1.93
CA VAL A 72 -6.84 -0.06 -1.60
C VAL A 72 -7.98 0.89 -1.20
N ALA A 73 -9.21 0.65 -1.68
CA ALA A 73 -10.35 1.49 -1.34
C ALA A 73 -10.63 1.44 0.17
N ASN A 74 -10.71 0.24 0.76
CA ASN A 74 -10.92 0.08 2.21
C ASN A 74 -9.81 0.74 3.03
N PHE A 75 -8.56 0.65 2.58
CA PHE A 75 -7.44 1.29 3.28
C PHE A 75 -7.46 2.81 3.17
N ILE A 76 -7.86 3.37 2.03
CA ILE A 76 -8.05 4.82 1.87
C ILE A 76 -9.15 5.29 2.81
N GLU A 77 -10.28 4.60 2.88
CA GLU A 77 -11.37 4.93 3.79
C GLU A 77 -10.90 4.88 5.25
N ALA A 78 -10.24 3.79 5.66
CA ALA A 78 -9.68 3.67 7.00
C ALA A 78 -8.69 4.79 7.34
N ALA A 79 -7.86 5.23 6.38
CA ALA A 79 -6.96 6.36 6.58
C ALA A 79 -7.67 7.71 6.68
N ILE A 80 -8.73 7.92 5.90
CA ILE A 80 -9.58 9.11 6.01
C ILE A 80 -10.27 9.14 7.38
N GLU A 81 -10.81 8.01 7.84
CA GLU A 81 -11.46 7.90 9.14
C GLU A 81 -10.47 8.11 10.29
N ALA A 82 -9.28 7.49 10.22
CA ALA A 82 -8.23 7.69 11.21
C ALA A 82 -7.80 9.16 11.30
N ARG A 83 -7.65 9.84 10.15
CA ARG A 83 -7.33 11.27 10.11
C ARG A 83 -8.44 12.11 10.74
N ARG A 84 -9.70 11.88 10.36
CA ARG A 84 -10.86 12.59 10.94
C ARG A 84 -10.98 12.35 12.45
N GLY A 85 -10.71 11.13 12.91
CA GLY A 85 -10.70 10.78 14.32
C GLY A 85 -9.63 11.54 15.10
N ALA A 86 -8.41 11.60 14.56
CA ALA A 86 -7.31 12.36 15.15
C ALA A 86 -7.59 13.88 15.15
N GLU A 87 -8.10 14.43 14.05
CA GLU A 87 -8.47 15.85 13.95
C GLU A 87 -9.53 16.23 14.99
N ARG A 88 -10.54 15.37 15.22
CA ARG A 88 -11.54 15.55 16.28
C ARG A 88 -10.94 15.53 17.68
N ALA A 89 -9.85 14.81 17.88
CA ALA A 89 -9.08 14.80 19.12
C ALA A 89 -8.06 15.94 19.23
N GLY A 90 -8.03 16.87 18.26
CA GLY A 90 -7.09 17.99 18.22
C GLY A 90 -5.68 17.60 17.80
N VAL A 91 -5.51 16.42 17.19
CA VAL A 91 -4.23 15.89 16.75
C VAL A 91 -4.18 15.87 15.22
N THR A 92 -3.13 16.43 14.63
CA THR A 92 -2.86 16.27 13.20
C THR A 92 -1.89 15.10 13.02
N PRO A 93 -2.35 13.93 12.55
CA PRO A 93 -1.49 12.77 12.39
C PRO A 93 -0.50 13.01 11.25
N GLN A 94 0.75 12.58 11.46
CA GLN A 94 1.71 12.54 10.35
C GLN A 94 1.30 11.49 9.33
N ILE A 95 1.71 11.66 8.07
CA ILE A 95 1.33 10.76 6.97
C ILE A 95 1.73 9.31 7.29
N GLU A 96 2.89 9.14 7.92
CA GLU A 96 3.47 7.85 8.32
C GLU A 96 2.70 7.14 9.44
N GLN A 97 1.79 7.86 10.11
CA GLN A 97 0.92 7.32 11.15
C GLN A 97 -0.41 6.81 10.60
N LEU A 98 -0.70 7.05 9.31
CA LEU A 98 -1.92 6.59 8.67
C LEU A 98 -1.86 5.07 8.39
N PRO A 99 -3.02 4.37 8.42
CA PRO A 99 -3.14 2.95 8.12
C PRO A 99 -2.55 2.53 6.76
N ILE A 100 -2.64 3.43 5.77
CA ILE A 100 -1.94 3.33 4.49
C ILE A 100 -1.22 4.64 4.22
N PHE A 101 0.02 4.55 3.75
CA PHE A 101 0.73 5.69 3.19
C PHE A 101 1.78 5.24 2.17
N GLY A 102 2.15 6.17 1.30
CA GLY A 102 3.18 5.96 0.30
C GLY A 102 4.24 7.05 0.32
N ILE A 103 5.45 6.68 -0.04
CA ILE A 103 6.55 7.60 -0.29
C ILE A 103 6.94 7.42 -1.75
N THR A 104 6.97 8.53 -2.50
CA THR A 104 7.45 8.55 -3.87
C THR A 104 8.76 9.33 -3.96
N LYS A 105 9.72 8.81 -4.73
CA LYS A 105 10.93 9.54 -5.13
C LYS A 105 11.25 9.19 -6.58
N GLU A 106 11.08 10.15 -7.48
CA GLU A 106 11.17 9.91 -8.94
C GLU A 106 10.22 8.78 -9.36
N SER A 107 10.74 7.73 -10.02
CA SER A 107 9.98 6.55 -10.46
C SER A 107 9.81 5.48 -9.36
N LEU A 108 10.19 5.79 -8.11
CA LEU A 108 10.16 4.83 -7.00
C LEU A 108 8.92 5.07 -6.15
N LEU A 109 8.18 3.99 -5.89
CA LEU A 109 7.02 3.96 -5.00
C LEU A 109 7.28 2.97 -3.86
N ALA A 110 7.19 3.46 -2.63
CA ALA A 110 7.08 2.64 -1.43
C ALA A 110 5.68 2.80 -0.87
N LEU A 111 4.99 1.69 -0.62
CA LEU A 111 3.68 1.67 0.05
C LEU A 111 3.80 0.87 1.33
N ARG A 112 3.14 1.37 2.37
CA ARG A 112 2.92 0.65 3.63
C ARG A 112 1.43 0.59 3.88
N TYR A 113 0.91 -0.59 4.19
CA TYR A 113 -0.46 -0.80 4.65
C TYR A 113 -0.51 -2.00 5.60
N ARG A 114 -1.58 -2.11 6.38
CA ARG A 114 -1.76 -3.22 7.35
C ARG A 114 -2.76 -4.21 6.81
N LEU A 115 -2.39 -5.47 6.67
CA LEU A 115 -3.34 -6.53 6.31
C LEU A 115 -4.28 -6.83 7.50
N GLU A 116 -5.49 -7.32 7.20
CA GLU A 116 -6.52 -7.68 8.21
C GLU A 116 -6.05 -8.78 9.18
N ASP A 117 -5.03 -9.55 8.80
CA ASP A 117 -4.39 -10.58 9.63
C ASP A 117 -3.32 -10.01 10.60
N GLY A 118 -3.15 -8.68 10.65
CA GLY A 118 -2.17 -8.01 11.50
C GLY A 118 -0.75 -7.98 10.93
N GLN A 119 -0.52 -8.46 9.70
CA GLN A 119 0.77 -8.30 9.03
C GLN A 119 0.92 -6.88 8.47
N VAL A 120 1.98 -6.20 8.90
CA VAL A 120 2.34 -4.88 8.38
C VAL A 120 3.21 -5.10 7.15
N SER A 121 2.81 -4.67 5.95
CA SER A 121 3.70 -4.63 4.78
C SER A 121 4.34 -3.24 4.69
N TRP A 122 5.66 -3.18 4.47
CA TRP A 122 6.46 -1.96 4.31
C TRP A 122 7.37 -2.16 3.12
N ASN A 123 7.42 -1.19 2.22
CA ASN A 123 8.48 -1.06 1.23
C ASN A 123 9.48 0.03 1.68
N ALA A 124 10.77 -0.30 1.69
CA ALA A 124 11.83 0.68 1.92
C ALA A 124 13.03 0.43 1.00
N HIS A 125 13.50 1.52 0.38
CA HIS A 125 14.81 1.66 -0.26
C HIS A 125 15.73 2.39 0.72
N LEU A 126 16.73 1.69 1.26
CA LEU A 126 17.87 2.33 1.90
C LEU A 126 18.99 2.39 0.87
N PRO A 127 19.57 3.57 0.58
CA PRO A 127 20.83 3.62 -0.14
C PRO A 127 21.91 3.01 0.77
N TYR A 128 22.79 2.22 0.17
CA TYR A 128 24.05 1.80 0.77
C TYR A 128 24.82 3.05 1.24
N GLY A 129 25.19 3.08 2.53
CA GLY A 129 26.24 3.96 3.06
C GLY A 129 25.83 4.88 4.21
N SER A 130 25.90 4.39 5.45
CA SER A 130 26.33 5.21 6.60
C SER A 130 27.16 4.32 7.52
N THR A 131 28.47 4.40 7.34
CA THR A 131 29.40 4.32 8.47
C THR A 131 29.39 5.66 9.18
N TYR A 132 29.45 5.57 10.51
CA TYR A 132 29.30 6.61 11.55
C TYR A 132 27.85 6.99 11.87
#